data_AF-A0A2H0RNG6-F1
#
_entry.id   AF-A0A2H0RNG6-F1
#
_cell.length_a   1.000
_cell.length_b   1.000
_cell.length_c   1.000
_cell.angle_alpha   90.00
_cell.angle_beta   90.00
_cell.angle_gamma   90.00
#
_symmetry.space_group_name_H-M   'P 1'
#
loop_
_entity.id
_entity.type
_entity.pdbx_description
1 polymer ?
#
loop_
_entity_poly.entity_id
_entity_poly.type
_entity_poly.pdbx_seq_one_letter_code
_entity_poly.pdbx_strand_id
1 'polypeptide(L)'
;MTKKKCPLCAEEIIAEAIYCKHCKSDIGTPSQTTVKKGGFNMKGTFVFFGILFFIMIVAVAVSEPGDYSGESTASSSTTTSVDREPTACDIHAFVAGAVIEGYTKYPDEARKPSCTEARLVSTGGDTYQMSGYVIASNALGTEGRLYYTVDLRYKGGSPMMVSNWEVLSEPTITERN
;
A
#
# COMPACT_ATOMS: atom_id res chain seq x y z
N MET A 1 -10.50 6.47 38.98
CA MET A 1 -10.33 6.54 37.52
C MET A 1 -11.25 5.50 36.91
N THR A 2 -12.25 5.91 36.13
CA THR A 2 -13.15 4.99 35.44
C THR A 2 -12.44 4.41 34.22
N LYS A 3 -12.60 3.10 34.00
CA LYS A 3 -12.02 2.39 32.85
C LYS A 3 -13.13 1.96 31.90
N LYS A 4 -12.84 1.91 30.60
CA LYS A 4 -13.71 1.38 29.55
C LYS A 4 -12.91 0.41 28.69
N LYS A 5 -13.56 -0.42 27.88
CA LYS A 5 -12.87 -1.22 26.88
C LYS A 5 -12.67 -0.41 25.60
N CYS A 6 -11.52 -0.59 24.96
CA CYS A 6 -11.29 -0.10 23.62
C CYS A 6 -12.26 -0.80 22.65
N PRO A 7 -13.02 -0.07 21.81
CA PRO A 7 -13.97 -0.68 20.88
C PRO A 7 -13.28 -1.48 19.75
N LEU A 8 -11.98 -1.30 19.55
CA LEU A 8 -11.25 -1.89 18.42
C LEU A 8 -10.45 -3.14 18.82
N CYS A 9 -9.84 -3.12 20.02
CA CYS A 9 -8.99 -4.22 20.47
C CYS A 9 -9.40 -4.83 21.82
N ALA A 10 -10.55 -4.41 22.39
CA ALA A 10 -11.11 -4.88 23.66
C ALA A 10 -10.23 -4.67 24.91
N GLU A 11 -9.05 -4.05 24.75
CA GLU A 11 -8.11 -3.75 25.83
C GLU A 11 -8.69 -2.73 26.83
N GLU A 12 -8.31 -2.85 28.09
CA GLU A 12 -8.79 -1.94 29.13
C GLU A 12 -8.08 -0.58 29.06
N ILE A 13 -8.84 0.49 28.89
CA ILE A 13 -8.35 1.86 28.72
C ILE A 13 -9.02 2.80 29.71
N ILE A 14 -8.41 3.95 29.96
CA ILE A 14 -8.99 4.99 30.82
C ILE A 14 -10.21 5.60 30.08
N ALA A 15 -11.31 5.87 30.78
CA ALA A 15 -12.55 6.33 30.16
C ALA A 15 -12.39 7.64 29.36
N GLU A 16 -11.49 8.52 29.82
CA GLU A 16 -11.13 9.80 29.18
C GLU A 16 -10.04 9.68 28.11
N ALA A 17 -9.54 8.46 27.83
CA ALA A 17 -8.53 8.25 26.81
C ALA A 17 -9.10 8.56 25.42
N ILE A 18 -8.38 9.42 24.70
CA ILE A 18 -8.64 9.79 23.30
C ILE A 18 -7.93 8.82 22.36
N TYR A 19 -6.90 8.10 22.83
CA TYR A 19 -6.14 7.13 22.04
C TYR A 19 -5.91 5.82 22.83
N CYS A 20 -5.95 4.68 22.13
CA CYS A 20 -5.60 3.40 22.72
C CYS A 20 -4.08 3.14 22.59
N LYS A 21 -3.40 2.77 23.68
CA LYS A 21 -1.95 2.44 23.64
C LYS A 21 -1.64 1.12 22.93
N HIS A 22 -2.58 0.19 22.90
CA HIS A 22 -2.37 -1.14 22.32
C HIS A 22 -2.53 -1.12 20.80
N CYS A 23 -3.66 -0.61 20.29
CA CYS A 23 -3.94 -0.58 18.85
C CYS A 23 -3.64 0.77 18.17
N LYS A 24 -3.22 1.79 18.94
CA LYS A 24 -2.90 3.16 18.46
C LYS A 24 -4.04 3.90 17.75
N SER A 25 -5.26 3.38 17.83
CA SER A 25 -6.43 3.98 17.19
C SER A 25 -7.02 5.12 18.02
N ASP A 26 -7.56 6.12 17.33
CA ASP A 26 -8.32 7.22 17.92
C ASP A 26 -9.72 6.71 18.34
N ILE A 27 -10.07 6.95 19.59
CA ILE A 27 -11.29 6.48 20.26
C ILE A 27 -12.09 7.66 20.82
N GLY A 28 -11.92 8.82 20.19
CA GLY A 28 -12.51 10.12 20.52
C GLY A 28 -13.94 10.08 21.08
N THR A 29 -14.19 11.01 21.98
CA THR A 29 -15.45 11.17 22.73
C THR A 29 -16.70 11.22 21.84
N PRO A 30 -17.83 10.64 22.28
CA PRO A 30 -19.10 10.77 21.57
C PRO A 30 -19.72 12.15 21.86
N SER A 31 -19.28 13.18 21.15
CA SER A 31 -20.06 14.42 21.01
C SER A 31 -19.53 15.26 19.85
N GLN A 32 -20.35 15.31 18.80
CA GLN A 32 -20.41 16.30 17.73
C GLN A 32 -19.31 16.27 16.64
N THR A 33 -19.72 15.65 15.53
CA THR A 33 -19.60 16.18 14.18
C THR A 33 -19.49 17.70 14.14
N THR A 34 -18.28 18.22 13.98
CA THR A 34 -18.06 19.38 13.11
C THR A 34 -16.82 19.10 12.29
N VAL A 35 -17.03 18.77 11.01
CA VAL A 35 -16.02 18.89 9.98
C VAL A 35 -15.49 20.33 10.04
N LYS A 36 -14.29 20.51 10.59
CA LYS A 36 -13.57 21.78 10.47
C LYS A 36 -13.14 21.88 9.01
N LYS A 37 -14.00 22.53 8.21
CA LYS A 37 -13.69 22.94 6.84
C LYS A 37 -12.53 23.93 6.93
N GLY A 38 -11.30 23.42 6.76
CA GLY A 38 -10.09 24.22 6.71
C GLY A 38 -10.20 25.20 5.55
N GLY A 39 -10.59 26.43 5.85
CA GLY A 39 -10.61 27.53 4.90
C GLY A 39 -9.17 27.87 4.50
N PHE A 40 -8.74 27.33 3.36
CA PHE A 40 -7.54 27.79 2.70
C PHE A 40 -7.82 29.20 2.13
N ASN A 41 -7.15 30.21 2.67
CA ASN A 41 -7.23 31.59 2.18
C ASN A 41 -6.52 31.68 0.82
N MET A 42 -7.27 31.41 -0.24
CA MET A 42 -6.81 31.35 -1.63
C MET A 42 -6.90 32.72 -2.30
N LYS A 43 -5.95 33.62 -2.02
CA LYS A 43 -5.80 34.89 -2.78
C LYS A 43 -4.38 35.25 -3.21
N GLY A 44 -3.34 34.48 -2.83
CA GLY A 44 -1.94 34.80 -3.17
C GLY A 44 -1.18 33.76 -4.01
N THR A 45 -1.64 32.51 -4.07
CA THR A 45 -0.84 31.40 -4.61
C THR A 45 -0.95 31.19 -6.11
N PHE A 46 -2.05 31.58 -6.76
CA PHE A 46 -2.25 31.34 -8.21
C PHE A 46 -1.31 32.16 -9.11
N VAL A 47 -0.96 33.39 -8.70
CA VAL A 47 -0.03 34.24 -9.47
C VAL A 47 1.40 33.68 -9.42
N PHE A 48 1.81 33.15 -8.27
CA PHE A 48 3.16 32.61 -8.09
C PHE A 48 3.38 31.29 -8.84
N PHE A 49 2.39 30.39 -8.83
CA PHE A 49 2.44 29.15 -9.62
C PHE A 49 2.37 29.42 -11.13
N GLY A 50 1.60 30.42 -11.57
CA GLY A 50 1.54 30.82 -12.98
C GLY A 50 2.89 31.34 -13.50
N ILE A 51 3.59 32.17 -12.70
CA ILE A 51 4.91 32.71 -13.07
C ILE A 51 5.96 31.61 -13.11
N LEU A 52 5.99 30.71 -12.10
CA LEU A 52 6.94 29.58 -12.10
C LEU A 52 6.70 28.61 -13.26
N PHE A 53 5.44 28.34 -13.59
CA PHE A 53 5.11 27.47 -14.72
C PHE A 53 5.50 28.09 -16.06
N PHE A 54 5.33 29.42 -16.21
CA PHE A 54 5.75 30.13 -17.42
C PHE A 54 7.27 30.17 -17.58
N ILE A 55 8.03 30.35 -16.48
CA ILE A 55 9.50 30.29 -16.52
C ILE A 55 9.99 28.90 -16.94
N MET A 56 9.33 27.82 -16.49
CA MET A 56 9.68 26.45 -16.87
C MET A 56 9.45 26.18 -18.37
N ILE A 57 8.36 26.68 -18.94
CA ILE A 57 8.06 26.51 -20.38
C ILE A 57 9.10 27.24 -21.24
N VAL A 58 9.55 28.44 -20.84
CA VAL A 58 10.56 29.20 -21.60
C VAL A 58 11.94 28.55 -21.53
N ALA A 59 12.28 27.88 -20.41
CA ALA A 59 13.56 27.16 -20.28
C ALA A 59 13.66 25.94 -21.22
N VAL A 60 12.54 25.24 -21.48
CA VAL A 60 12.53 24.05 -22.36
C VAL A 60 12.63 24.42 -23.85
N ALA A 61 12.32 25.65 -24.23
CA ALA A 61 12.40 26.10 -25.63
C ALA A 61 13.83 26.53 -26.08
N VAL A 62 14.81 26.56 -25.16
CA VAL A 62 16.21 26.95 -25.44
C VAL A 62 17.17 25.80 -25.15
N SER A 63 16.81 24.58 -25.54
CA SER A 63 17.73 23.45 -25.53
C SER A 63 17.66 22.74 -26.87
N GLU A 64 18.76 22.85 -27.60
CA GLU A 64 19.00 22.14 -28.86
C GLU A 64 18.86 20.62 -28.66
N PRO A 65 18.41 19.86 -29.67
CA PRO A 65 18.27 18.42 -29.58
C PRO A 65 19.64 17.76 -29.51
N GLY A 66 20.11 17.49 -28.30
CA GLY A 66 21.26 16.62 -28.07
C GLY A 66 20.84 15.16 -28.22
N ASP A 67 21.42 14.47 -29.19
CA ASP A 67 21.37 13.02 -29.34
C ASP A 67 21.93 12.33 -28.08
N TYR A 68 21.05 11.88 -27.18
CA TYR A 68 21.40 10.97 -26.09
C TYR A 68 20.86 9.58 -26.39
N SER A 69 21.68 8.79 -27.06
CA SER A 69 21.64 7.34 -27.03
C SER A 69 22.29 6.85 -25.73
N GLY A 70 21.57 6.11 -24.90
CA GLY A 70 22.21 5.44 -23.76
C GLY A 70 21.27 5.11 -22.59
N GLU A 71 20.42 4.11 -22.82
CA GLU A 71 20.09 3.07 -21.85
C GLU A 71 19.85 3.50 -20.40
N SER A 72 18.61 3.91 -20.12
CA SER A 72 18.01 3.80 -18.79
C SER A 72 16.82 2.86 -18.94
N THR A 73 17.02 1.57 -18.69
CA THR A 73 15.92 0.63 -18.47
C THR A 73 15.32 0.92 -17.09
N ALA A 74 14.73 2.11 -16.96
CA ALA A 74 13.64 2.31 -16.05
C ALA A 74 12.51 1.44 -16.62
N SER A 75 12.18 0.34 -15.92
CA SER A 75 10.88 -0.29 -16.07
C SER A 75 9.81 0.70 -15.64
N SER A 76 9.56 1.65 -16.53
CA SER A 76 8.36 2.43 -16.59
C SER A 76 7.25 1.42 -16.76
N SER A 77 6.44 1.27 -15.70
CA SER A 77 5.17 0.59 -15.73
C SER A 77 4.36 1.18 -16.88
N THR A 78 4.39 0.52 -18.03
CA THR A 78 3.46 0.77 -19.10
C THR A 78 2.08 0.44 -18.56
N THR A 79 1.37 1.48 -18.10
CA THR A 79 -0.07 1.45 -17.88
C THR A 79 -0.73 1.36 -19.25
N THR A 80 -0.65 0.19 -19.88
CA THR A 80 -1.57 -0.18 -20.93
C THR A 80 -2.86 -0.54 -20.20
N SER A 81 -3.77 0.43 -20.08
CA SER A 81 -5.15 0.20 -19.66
C SER A 81 -5.85 -0.61 -20.75
N VAL A 82 -5.57 -1.91 -20.77
CA VAL A 82 -6.46 -2.90 -21.36
C VAL A 82 -7.48 -3.17 -20.27
N ASP A 83 -8.75 -2.88 -20.53
CA ASP A 83 -9.91 -3.25 -19.70
C ASP A 83 -10.03 -4.77 -19.62
N ARG A 84 -9.06 -5.43 -18.97
CA ARG A 84 -9.05 -6.85 -18.72
C ARG A 84 -9.60 -7.06 -17.32
N GLU A 85 -10.67 -7.83 -17.23
CA GLU A 85 -11.20 -8.31 -15.97
C GLU A 85 -10.08 -9.02 -15.17
N PRO A 86 -9.87 -8.67 -13.88
CA PRO A 86 -8.77 -9.21 -13.10
C PRO A 86 -8.92 -10.72 -12.97
N THR A 87 -7.86 -11.46 -13.26
CA THR A 87 -7.88 -12.91 -13.13
C THR A 87 -7.92 -13.32 -11.66
N ALA A 88 -8.30 -14.56 -11.38
CA ALA A 88 -8.23 -15.11 -10.01
C ALA A 88 -6.83 -14.91 -9.43
N CYS A 89 -5.78 -15.23 -10.19
CA CYS A 89 -4.42 -14.99 -9.76
C CYS A 89 -4.20 -13.51 -9.37
N ASP A 90 -4.67 -12.54 -10.17
CA ASP A 90 -4.35 -11.12 -9.96
C ASP A 90 -4.89 -10.65 -8.60
N ILE A 91 -6.08 -11.15 -8.27
CA ILE A 91 -6.73 -10.90 -6.99
C ILE A 91 -5.92 -11.53 -5.84
N HIS A 92 -5.48 -12.79 -5.98
CA HIS A 92 -4.72 -13.47 -4.93
C HIS A 92 -3.33 -12.84 -4.73
N ALA A 93 -2.68 -12.40 -5.81
CA ALA A 93 -1.39 -11.72 -5.76
C ALA A 93 -1.52 -10.36 -5.05
N PHE A 94 -2.57 -9.60 -5.37
CA PHE A 94 -2.87 -8.33 -4.69
C PHE A 94 -3.11 -8.54 -3.19
N VAL A 95 -3.93 -9.52 -2.81
CA VAL A 95 -4.25 -9.81 -1.42
C VAL A 95 -3.02 -10.31 -0.67
N ALA A 96 -2.25 -11.24 -1.25
CA ALA A 96 -1.02 -11.74 -0.66
C ALA A 96 -0.02 -10.59 -0.45
N GLY A 97 0.17 -9.71 -1.43
CA GLY A 97 1.01 -8.52 -1.29
C GLY A 97 0.57 -7.63 -0.12
N ALA A 98 -0.72 -7.31 -0.03
CA ALA A 98 -1.27 -6.50 1.05
C ALA A 98 -1.13 -7.15 2.44
N VAL A 99 -1.22 -8.48 2.53
CA VAL A 99 -0.95 -9.21 3.77
C VAL A 99 0.53 -9.08 4.14
N ILE A 100 1.43 -9.36 3.19
CA ILE A 100 2.88 -9.38 3.40
C ILE A 100 3.44 -8.00 3.73
N GLU A 101 2.86 -6.92 3.20
CA GLU A 101 3.18 -5.53 3.58
C GLU A 101 3.17 -5.33 5.10
N GLY A 102 2.23 -5.95 5.83
CA GLY A 102 2.17 -5.90 7.29
C GLY A 102 3.34 -6.59 8.02
N TYR A 103 4.11 -7.41 7.30
CA TYR A 103 5.25 -8.16 7.83
C TYR A 103 6.60 -7.62 7.34
N THR A 104 6.62 -6.70 6.37
CA THR A 104 7.88 -6.11 5.91
C THR A 104 8.33 -4.99 6.85
N LYS A 105 9.65 -4.80 6.95
CA LYS A 105 10.25 -3.71 7.74
C LYS A 105 10.00 -2.32 7.12
N TYR A 106 9.67 -2.28 5.82
CA TYR A 106 9.44 -1.07 5.03
C TYR A 106 8.18 -1.28 4.15
N PRO A 107 6.97 -1.11 4.72
CA PRO A 107 5.72 -1.41 4.02
C PRO A 107 5.44 -0.48 2.84
N ASP A 108 5.82 0.79 2.94
CA ASP A 108 5.50 1.82 1.94
C ASP A 108 6.33 1.69 0.64
N GLU A 109 7.41 0.92 0.68
CA GLU A 109 8.32 0.69 -0.44
C GLU A 109 8.12 -0.70 -1.07
N ALA A 110 7.23 -1.51 -0.51
CA ALA A 110 6.97 -2.87 -0.96
C ALA A 110 6.22 -2.84 -2.31
N ARG A 111 6.90 -3.24 -3.39
CA ARG A 111 6.20 -3.46 -4.66
C ARG A 111 5.33 -4.71 -4.54
N LYS A 112 4.02 -4.54 -4.73
CA LYS A 112 3.06 -5.65 -4.75
C LYS A 112 3.40 -6.65 -5.85
N PRO A 113 3.29 -7.96 -5.57
CA PRO A 113 3.65 -9.01 -6.51
C PRO A 113 2.63 -9.05 -7.64
N SER A 114 3.13 -9.26 -8.87
CA SER A 114 2.28 -9.53 -10.02
C SER A 114 2.02 -11.04 -10.16
N CYS A 115 0.98 -11.40 -10.91
CA CYS A 115 0.71 -12.80 -11.22
C CYS A 115 1.80 -13.55 -11.97
N THR A 116 2.58 -12.82 -12.76
CA THR A 116 3.68 -13.42 -13.50
C THR A 116 4.83 -13.82 -12.58
N GLU A 117 4.90 -13.21 -11.39
CA GLU A 117 5.98 -13.38 -10.42
C GLU A 117 5.55 -14.21 -9.19
N ALA A 118 4.28 -14.55 -9.10
CA ALA A 118 3.70 -15.29 -7.98
C ALA A 118 3.11 -16.62 -8.43
N ARG A 119 3.21 -17.61 -7.55
CA ARG A 119 2.69 -18.96 -7.76
C ARG A 119 1.51 -19.19 -6.82
N LEU A 120 0.36 -19.44 -7.43
CA LEU A 120 -0.88 -19.80 -6.75
C LEU A 120 -1.09 -21.32 -6.81
N VAL A 121 -1.33 -21.94 -5.65
CA VAL A 121 -1.70 -23.35 -5.54
C VAL A 121 -2.98 -23.45 -4.72
N SER A 122 -4.06 -24.00 -5.28
CA SER A 122 -5.24 -24.34 -4.50
C SER A 122 -4.96 -25.61 -3.69
N THR A 123 -5.16 -25.55 -2.38
CA THR A 123 -4.93 -26.66 -1.44
C THR A 123 -6.23 -27.38 -1.06
N GLY A 124 -7.37 -26.91 -1.57
CA GLY A 124 -8.70 -27.51 -1.38
C GLY A 124 -9.73 -26.50 -0.87
N GLY A 125 -10.95 -26.59 -1.41
CA GLY A 125 -12.04 -25.67 -1.08
C GLY A 125 -11.65 -24.21 -1.32
N ASP A 126 -11.86 -23.37 -0.32
CA ASP A 126 -11.56 -21.94 -0.35
C ASP A 126 -10.14 -21.60 0.15
N THR A 127 -9.22 -22.58 0.16
CA THR A 127 -7.85 -22.41 0.65
C THR A 127 -6.82 -22.38 -0.47
N TYR A 128 -5.89 -21.44 -0.35
CA TYR A 128 -4.90 -21.13 -1.36
C TYR A 128 -3.54 -20.90 -0.69
N GLN A 129 -2.51 -21.54 -1.23
CA GLN A 129 -1.13 -21.21 -0.92
C GLN A 129 -0.59 -20.29 -2.01
N MET A 130 -0.12 -19.12 -1.61
CA MET A 130 0.50 -18.14 -2.50
C MET A 130 1.97 -18.00 -2.14
N SER A 131 2.84 -18.10 -3.13
CA SER A 131 4.27 -17.80 -2.96
C SER A 131 4.72 -16.80 -4.01
N GLY A 132 5.68 -15.96 -3.67
CA GLY A 132 6.15 -14.90 -4.56
C GLY A 132 7.31 -14.14 -3.94
N TYR A 133 7.56 -12.93 -4.44
CA TYR A 133 8.45 -11.99 -3.79
C TYR A 133 7.88 -10.58 -3.82
N VAL A 134 8.23 -9.77 -2.83
CA VAL A 134 8.08 -8.32 -2.85
C VAL A 134 9.46 -7.68 -2.91
N ILE A 135 9.58 -6.55 -3.60
CA ILE A 135 10.79 -5.73 -3.56
C ILE A 135 10.61 -4.77 -2.41
N ALA A 136 11.50 -4.80 -1.43
CA ALA A 136 11.53 -3.84 -0.34
C ALA A 136 12.92 -3.18 -0.31
N SER A 137 12.95 -1.86 -0.17
CA SER A 137 14.20 -1.14 -0.03
C SER A 137 14.55 -1.00 1.45
N ASN A 138 15.84 -1.06 1.76
CA ASN A 138 16.30 -0.72 3.11
C ASN A 138 16.46 0.80 3.27
N ALA A 139 16.74 1.27 4.49
CA ALA A 139 16.95 2.71 4.76
C ALA A 139 18.09 3.37 3.96
N LEU A 140 18.93 2.58 3.27
CA LEU A 140 20.01 3.03 2.39
C LEU A 140 19.59 3.03 0.91
N GLY A 141 18.33 2.72 0.60
CA GLY A 141 17.81 2.64 -0.77
C GLY A 141 18.28 1.42 -1.55
N THR A 142 18.86 0.41 -0.88
CA THR A 142 19.22 -0.85 -1.54
C THR A 142 17.98 -1.73 -1.64
N GLU A 143 17.59 -2.07 -2.87
CA GLU A 143 16.47 -2.98 -3.14
C GLU A 143 16.85 -4.42 -2.79
N GLY A 144 16.06 -5.04 -1.91
CA GLY A 144 16.12 -6.46 -1.58
C GLY A 144 14.85 -7.19 -2.05
N ARG A 145 14.98 -8.46 -2.41
CA ARG A 145 13.84 -9.33 -2.71
C ARG A 145 13.48 -10.15 -1.47
N LEU A 146 12.28 -9.94 -0.96
CA LEU A 146 11.70 -10.71 0.14
C LEU A 146 10.80 -11.79 -0.47
N TYR A 147 11.26 -13.03 -0.43
CA TYR A 147 10.46 -14.17 -0.88
C TYR A 147 9.51 -14.59 0.22
N TYR A 148 8.25 -14.76 -0.13
CA TYR A 148 7.22 -15.15 0.83
C TYR A 148 6.46 -16.40 0.40
N THR A 149 5.93 -17.10 1.38
CA THR A 149 4.86 -18.09 1.23
C THR A 149 3.78 -17.80 2.28
N VAL A 150 2.52 -17.72 1.86
CA VAL A 150 1.37 -17.46 2.72
C VAL A 150 0.20 -18.37 2.36
N ASP A 151 -0.45 -18.91 3.39
CA ASP A 151 -1.69 -19.69 3.24
C ASP A 151 -2.89 -18.80 3.55
N LEU A 152 -3.79 -18.66 2.58
CA LEU A 152 -4.95 -17.79 2.62
C LEU A 152 -6.23 -18.62 2.49
N ARG A 153 -7.25 -18.26 3.26
CA ARG A 153 -8.62 -18.77 3.13
C ARG A 153 -9.57 -17.66 2.73
N TYR A 154 -10.34 -17.88 1.68
CA TYR A 154 -11.40 -16.96 1.27
C TYR A 154 -12.67 -17.21 2.07
N LYS A 155 -13.25 -16.15 2.65
CA LYS A 155 -14.45 -16.23 3.52
C LYS A 155 -15.75 -15.85 2.79
N GLY A 156 -15.68 -15.59 1.48
CA GLY A 156 -16.80 -15.08 0.68
C GLY A 156 -16.88 -13.55 0.61
N GLY A 157 -17.80 -13.04 -0.22
CA GLY A 157 -17.97 -11.60 -0.46
C GLY A 157 -17.31 -11.13 -1.76
N SER A 158 -16.61 -9.98 -1.71
CA SER A 158 -15.78 -9.50 -2.81
C SER A 158 -14.34 -9.99 -2.62
N PRO A 159 -13.72 -10.66 -3.62
CA PRO A 159 -12.38 -11.20 -3.47
C PRO A 159 -11.29 -10.11 -3.50
N MET A 160 -11.61 -8.88 -3.93
CA MET A 160 -10.68 -7.76 -3.88
C MET A 160 -10.55 -7.11 -2.48
N MET A 161 -11.47 -7.43 -1.57
CA MET A 161 -11.43 -6.90 -0.20
C MET A 161 -10.55 -7.79 0.68
N VAL A 162 -9.40 -7.29 1.11
CA VAL A 162 -8.44 -8.03 1.96
C VAL A 162 -9.11 -8.57 3.25
N SER A 163 -10.11 -7.87 3.80
CA SER A 163 -10.87 -8.31 4.97
C SER A 163 -11.66 -9.61 4.78
N ASN A 164 -11.96 -9.97 3.53
CA ASN A 164 -12.66 -11.22 3.16
C ASN A 164 -11.71 -12.41 3.06
N TRP A 165 -10.43 -12.20 3.35
CA TRP A 165 -9.42 -13.24 3.44
C TRP A 165 -9.00 -13.44 4.88
N GLU A 166 -8.52 -14.64 5.16
CA GLU A 166 -7.97 -15.04 6.45
C GLU A 166 -6.60 -15.68 6.22
N VAL A 167 -5.62 -15.23 6.99
CA VAL A 167 -4.28 -15.82 7.00
C VAL A 167 -4.31 -17.03 7.92
N LEU A 168 -4.04 -18.22 7.38
CA LEU A 168 -4.17 -19.49 8.12
C LEU A 168 -2.94 -19.80 8.98
N SER A 169 -1.78 -19.29 8.58
CA SER A 169 -0.48 -19.55 9.21
C SER A 169 0.40 -18.31 9.09
N GLU A 170 1.34 -18.13 10.02
CA GLU A 170 2.32 -17.04 9.91
C GLU A 170 3.08 -17.15 8.57
N PRO A 171 3.14 -16.07 7.76
CA PRO A 171 3.84 -16.12 6.50
C PRO A 171 5.32 -16.47 6.68
N THR A 172 5.83 -17.36 5.85
CA THR A 172 7.27 -17.62 5.78
C THR A 172 7.91 -16.56 4.90
N ILE A 173 8.84 -15.77 5.43
CA ILE A 173 9.57 -14.74 4.70
C ILE A 173 11.06 -15.05 4.73
N THR A 174 11.71 -14.97 3.57
CA THR A 174 13.14 -15.21 3.41
C THR A 174 13.77 -14.12 2.56
N GLU A 175 14.89 -13.57 3.03
CA GLU A 175 15.71 -12.65 2.25
C GLU A 175 16.67 -13.48 1.39
N ARG A 176 16.72 -13.18 0.08
CA ARG A 176 17.75 -13.72 -0.82
C ARG A 176 18.47 -12.54 -1.46
N ASN A 177 19.76 -12.43 -1.16
CA ASN A 177 20.70 -11.50 -1.81
C ASN A 177 21.23 -12.10 -3.11
#